data_AF-A0A2T4LNY1-F1
#
_entry.id   AF-A0A2T4LNY1-F1
#
_cell.length_a   1.000
_cell.length_b   1.000
_cell.length_c   1.000
_cell.angle_alpha   90.00
_cell.angle_beta   90.00
_cell.angle_gamma   90.00
#
_symmetry.space_group_name_H-M   'P 1'
#
loop_
_entity.id
_entity.type
_entity.pdbx_description
1 polymer ?
#
loop_
_entity_poly.entity_id
_entity_poly.type
_entity_poly.pdbx_seq_one_letter_code
_entity_poly.pdbx_strand_id
1 'polypeptide(L)'
;IPHGTDEAKTSVLKSGLTLLQIPNGIDWDGEEVKVVVGIAGKDGEHLDLLSKIAITFSEEENVDRIVNASSAEEIKQVFEEAEA
;
A
#
# COMPACT_ATOMS: atom_id res chain seq x y z
N ILE A 1 -5.46 -1.61 -4.72
CA ILE A 1 -5.40 -1.78 -3.25
C ILE A 1 -6.31 -2.95 -2.85
N PRO A 2 -5.84 -4.20 -2.96
CA PRO A 2 -6.65 -5.36 -2.60
C PRO A 2 -6.93 -5.41 -1.09
N HIS A 3 -8.16 -5.79 -0.74
CA HIS A 3 -8.62 -5.99 0.63
C HIS A 3 -9.72 -7.05 0.66
N GLY A 4 -10.06 -7.53 1.86
CA GLY A 4 -11.15 -8.49 2.06
C GLY A 4 -12.53 -7.85 1.90
N THR A 5 -13.56 -8.68 1.96
CA THR A 5 -14.96 -8.20 1.95
C THR A 5 -15.40 -7.75 3.34
N ASP A 6 -16.56 -7.08 3.41
CA ASP A 6 -17.13 -6.63 4.68
C ASP A 6 -17.43 -7.78 5.65
N GLU A 7 -17.81 -8.95 5.14
CA GLU A 7 -18.07 -10.15 5.94
C GLU A 7 -16.80 -10.68 6.61
N ALA A 8 -15.63 -10.43 6.03
CA ALA A 8 -14.35 -10.91 6.53
C ALA A 8 -13.74 -10.02 7.64
N LYS A 9 -14.36 -8.88 7.98
CA LYS A 9 -13.84 -7.90 8.97
C LYS A 9 -13.45 -8.53 10.31
N THR A 10 -14.26 -9.46 10.81
CA THR A 10 -14.01 -10.16 12.09
C THR A 10 -12.79 -11.09 12.06
N SER A 11 -12.28 -11.42 10.87
CA SER A 11 -11.08 -12.23 10.69
C SER A 11 -9.79 -11.41 10.79
N VAL A 12 -9.88 -10.07 10.84
CA VAL A 12 -8.71 -9.19 10.97
C VAL A 12 -8.18 -9.24 12.41
N LEU A 13 -7.04 -9.91 12.60
CA LEU A 13 -6.42 -10.05 13.93
C LEU A 13 -5.79 -8.72 14.38
N LYS A 14 -5.14 -8.01 13.45
CA LYS A 14 -4.41 -6.78 13.65
C LYS A 14 -4.45 -5.94 12.37
N SER A 15 -4.57 -4.63 12.51
CA SER A 15 -4.45 -3.72 11.38
C SER A 15 -3.04 -3.71 10.79
N GLY A 16 -2.96 -3.55 9.47
CA GLY A 16 -1.70 -3.43 8.78
C GLY A 16 -1.87 -3.33 7.28
N LEU A 17 -0.75 -3.05 6.63
CA LEU A 17 -0.62 -3.08 5.18
C LEU A 17 0.55 -3.97 4.77
N THR A 18 0.52 -4.44 3.53
CA THR A 18 1.63 -5.12 2.87
C THR A 18 1.78 -4.52 1.48
N LEU A 19 3.03 -4.34 1.04
CA LEU A 19 3.32 -3.79 -0.27
C LEU A 19 4.11 -4.80 -1.08
N LEU A 20 3.66 -5.04 -2.31
CA LEU A 20 4.37 -5.80 -3.33
C LEU A 20 4.79 -4.84 -4.45
N GLN A 21 6.10 -4.73 -4.66
CA GLN A 21 6.67 -4.06 -5.82
C GLN A 21 6.83 -5.10 -6.93
N ILE A 22 6.38 -4.75 -8.13
CA ILE A 22 6.40 -5.58 -9.33
C ILE A 22 7.11 -4.77 -10.42
N PRO A 23 8.45 -4.84 -10.51
CA PRO A 23 9.24 -3.94 -11.36
C PRO A 23 8.83 -3.97 -12.83
N ASN A 24 8.46 -5.14 -13.34
CA ASN A 24 8.04 -5.33 -14.73
C ASN A 24 6.54 -5.07 -14.97
N GLY A 25 5.81 -4.68 -13.92
CA GLY A 25 4.35 -4.56 -13.97
C GLY A 25 3.62 -5.89 -14.14
N ILE A 26 2.31 -5.85 -13.91
CA ILE A 26 1.34 -6.87 -14.32
C ILE A 26 0.14 -6.17 -14.94
N ASP A 27 -0.53 -6.83 -15.88
CA ASP A 27 -1.87 -6.42 -16.31
C ASP A 27 -2.87 -6.72 -15.21
N TRP A 28 -3.58 -5.69 -14.75
CA TRP A 28 -4.65 -5.81 -13.77
C TRP A 28 -5.86 -5.04 -14.29
N ASP A 29 -6.85 -5.77 -14.81
CA ASP A 29 -8.07 -5.21 -15.39
C ASP A 29 -7.79 -4.22 -16.55
N GLY A 30 -6.76 -4.47 -17.36
CA GLY A 30 -6.37 -3.65 -18.51
C GLY A 30 -5.39 -2.53 -18.19
N GLU A 31 -4.99 -2.36 -16.94
CA GLU A 31 -4.04 -1.35 -16.49
C GLU A 31 -2.72 -1.99 -16.05
N GLU A 32 -1.59 -1.35 -16.37
CA GLU A 32 -0.28 -1.79 -15.89
C GLU A 32 -0.10 -1.40 -14.42
N VAL A 33 0.01 -2.39 -13.53
CA VAL A 33 0.22 -2.19 -12.10
C VAL A 33 1.62 -2.63 -11.69
N LYS A 34 2.40 -1.69 -11.15
CA LYS A 34 3.75 -1.94 -10.61
C LYS A 34 3.81 -2.03 -9.08
N VAL A 35 2.76 -1.59 -8.39
CA VAL A 35 2.70 -1.63 -6.92
C VAL A 35 1.33 -2.09 -6.48
N VAL A 36 1.32 -3.10 -5.61
CA VAL A 36 0.09 -3.61 -4.99
C VAL A 36 0.19 -3.41 -3.49
N VAL A 37 -0.71 -2.59 -2.92
CA VAL A 37 -0.81 -2.38 -1.48
C VAL A 37 -2.04 -3.12 -0.96
N GLY A 38 -1.81 -4.23 -0.25
CA GLY A 38 -2.83 -4.96 0.47
C GLY A 38 -3.08 -4.35 1.85
N ILE A 39 -4.34 -4.25 2.26
CA ILE A 39 -4.70 -3.69 3.58
C ILE A 39 -5.62 -4.62 4.37
N ALA A 40 -5.46 -4.58 5.69
CA ALA A 40 -6.39 -5.16 6.65
C ALA A 40 -6.57 -4.14 7.78
N GLY A 41 -7.80 -3.65 7.98
CA GLY A 41 -8.12 -2.68 9.03
C GLY A 41 -9.05 -3.30 10.08
N LYS A 42 -8.61 -3.33 11.34
CA LYS A 42 -9.41 -3.78 12.48
C LYS A 42 -10.21 -2.62 13.05
N ASP A 43 -11.41 -2.87 13.56
CA ASP A 43 -12.18 -1.92 14.37
C ASP A 43 -12.40 -0.53 13.74
N GLY A 44 -12.39 -0.43 12.41
CA GLY A 44 -12.59 0.84 11.68
C GLY A 44 -11.32 1.55 11.20
N GLU A 45 -10.13 1.05 11.54
CA GLU A 45 -8.83 1.66 11.17
C GLU A 45 -8.49 1.61 9.67
N HIS A 46 -9.38 1.11 8.82
CA HIS A 46 -9.17 1.04 7.36
C HIS A 46 -9.03 2.42 6.72
N LEU A 47 -9.72 3.43 7.25
CA LEU A 47 -9.62 4.80 6.74
C LEU A 47 -8.24 5.40 6.99
N ASP A 48 -7.64 5.12 8.13
CA ASP A 48 -6.29 5.61 8.47
C ASP A 48 -5.25 4.98 7.54
N LEU A 49 -5.37 3.67 7.28
CA LEU A 49 -4.50 2.97 6.31
C LEU A 49 -4.65 3.53 4.90
N LEU A 50 -5.88 3.79 4.45
CA LEU A 50 -6.14 4.37 3.13
C LEU A 50 -5.61 5.80 3.03
N SER A 51 -5.76 6.61 4.08
CA SER A 51 -5.21 7.96 4.15
C SER A 51 -3.69 7.96 4.03
N LYS A 52 -3.01 7.08 4.77
CA LYS A 52 -1.55 6.91 4.69
C LYS A 52 -1.12 6.60 3.26
N ILE A 53 -1.77 5.64 2.60
CA ILE A 53 -1.48 5.29 1.20
C ILE A 53 -1.72 6.50 0.29
N ALA A 54 -2.85 7.20 0.45
CA ALA A 54 -3.17 8.35 -0.39
C ALA A 54 -2.12 9.47 -0.29
N ILE A 55 -1.67 9.80 0.92
CA ILE A 55 -0.63 10.82 1.17
C ILE A 55 0.72 10.37 0.59
N THR A 56 1.12 9.11 0.82
CA THR A 56 2.40 8.62 0.29
C THR A 56 2.43 8.65 -1.24
N PHE A 57 1.34 8.24 -1.89
CA PHE A 57 1.25 8.15 -3.36
C PHE A 57 0.76 9.44 -4.04
N SER A 58 0.47 10.52 -3.30
CA SER A 58 0.13 11.82 -3.91
C SER A 58 1.35 12.58 -4.41
N GLU A 59 2.53 12.26 -3.91
CA GLU A 59 3.81 12.86 -4.31
C GLU A 59 4.49 11.98 -5.36
N GLU A 60 4.72 12.52 -6.55
CA GLU A 60 5.34 11.79 -7.69
C GLU A 60 6.75 11.26 -7.32
N GLU A 61 7.52 12.03 -6.56
CA GLU A 61 8.84 11.62 -6.06
C GLU A 61 8.78 10.35 -5.18
N ASN A 62 7.76 10.24 -4.32
CA ASN A 62 7.58 9.07 -3.47
C ASN A 62 7.20 7.84 -4.31
N VAL A 63 6.35 8.02 -5.32
CA VAL A 63 5.96 6.95 -6.24
C VAL A 63 7.19 6.42 -6.99
N ASP A 64 8.01 7.31 -7.54
CA ASP A 64 9.23 6.93 -8.26
C ASP A 64 10.22 6.20 -7.36
N ARG A 65 10.41 6.66 -6.11
CA ARG A 65 11.24 5.96 -5.11
C ARG A 65 10.71 4.57 -4.83
N ILE A 66 9.40 4.40 -4.62
CA ILE A 66 8.79 3.10 -4.34
C ILE A 66 8.91 2.15 -5.55
N VAL A 67 8.67 2.63 -6.77
CA VAL A 67 8.72 1.80 -7.99
C VAL A 67 10.13 1.33 -8.31
N ASN A 68 11.16 2.12 -7.99
CA ASN A 68 12.56 1.81 -8.26
C ASN A 68 13.34 1.28 -7.04
N ALA A 69 12.70 1.20 -5.87
CA ALA A 69 13.34 0.75 -4.64
C ALA A 69 13.99 -0.62 -4.80
N SER A 70 15.16 -0.79 -4.20
CA SER A 70 15.96 -2.03 -4.27
C SER A 70 15.84 -2.89 -3.01
N SER A 71 15.12 -2.39 -1.99
CA SER A 71 14.96 -3.06 -0.70
C SER A 71 13.63 -2.68 -0.04
N ALA A 72 13.17 -3.55 0.88
CA ALA A 72 11.98 -3.27 1.69
C ALA A 72 12.21 -2.09 2.65
N GLU A 73 13.42 -1.92 3.20
CA GLU A 73 13.81 -0.78 4.03
C GLU A 73 13.62 0.57 3.31
N GLU A 74 14.03 0.67 2.05
CA GLU A 74 13.86 1.89 1.26
C GLU A 74 12.38 2.26 1.09
N ILE A 75 11.53 1.27 0.80
CA ILE A 75 10.08 1.46 0.73
C ILE A 75 9.52 1.90 2.09
N LYS A 76 9.96 1.26 3.18
CA LYS A 76 9.52 1.59 4.55
C LYS A 76 9.87 3.04 4.89
N GLN A 77 11.06 3.49 4.52
CA GLN A 77 11.51 4.86 4.75
C GLN A 77 10.61 5.89 4.04
N VAL A 78 10.19 5.64 2.79
CA VAL A 78 9.27 6.53 2.07
C VAL A 78 7.94 6.71 2.84
N PHE A 79 7.40 5.62 3.40
CA PHE A 79 6.17 5.69 4.20
C PHE A 79 6.34 6.39 5.55
N GLU A 80 7.54 6.34 6.15
CA GLU A 80 7.84 7.05 7.40
C GLU A 80 8.03 8.55 7.16
N GLU A 81 8.65 8.93 6.03
CA GLU A 81 8.84 10.33 5.63
C GLU A 81 7.53 11.00 5.21
N ALA A 82 6.61 10.27 4.57
CA ALA A 82 5.29 10.80 4.18
C ALA A 82 4.33 11.05 5.36
N GLU A 83 4.62 10.52 6.54
CA GLU A 83 3.84 10.76 7.77
C GLU A 83 4.36 11.96 8.59
N ALA A 84 5.54 12.50 8.24
CA ALA A 84 6.20 13.61 8.94
C ALA A 84 5.73 14.98 8.41
#